data_AF-A0A6V7JZL9-F1
#
_entry.id   AF-A0A6V7JZL9-F1
#
_cell.length_a   1.000
_cell.length_b   1.000
_cell.length_c   1.000
_cell.angle_alpha   90.00
_cell.angle_beta   90.00
_cell.angle_gamma   90.00
#
_symmetry.space_group_name_H-M   'P 1'
#
loop_
_entity.id
_entity.type
_entity.pdbx_description
1 polymer ?
#
loop_
_entity_poly.entity_id
_entity_poly.type
_entity_poly.pdbx_seq_one_letter_code
_entity_poly.pdbx_strand_id
1 'polypeptide(L)'
;EGANPGAGEIFIIPAIIGCGCDFRCVAVDHHLSETRCICPPGWQLGNNSRSCIPEESDTHHETFIMVLIVVCVIMFLALSGLCMILYNRYQSRKAQDERRQNMFHDGTELAALQTLTTETMMTEFNPNYEFAGNMYSIK
;
A
#
# COMPACT_ATOMS: atom_id res chain seq x y z
N GLU A 1 44.13 -10.58 -12.91
CA GLU A 1 43.94 -9.30 -13.63
C GLU A 1 44.97 -9.21 -14.74
N GLY A 2 44.56 -8.87 -15.96
CA GLY A 2 45.48 -8.73 -17.10
C GLY A 2 46.04 -7.31 -17.14
N ALA A 3 47.34 -7.15 -16.90
CA ALA A 3 48.05 -5.90 -17.12
C ALA A 3 48.73 -5.96 -18.50
N ASN A 4 48.45 -4.98 -19.36
CA ASN A 4 49.15 -4.81 -20.64
C ASN A 4 50.23 -3.73 -20.47
N PRO A 5 51.49 -4.08 -20.17
CA PRO A 5 52.57 -3.11 -20.04
C PRO A 5 53.04 -2.63 -21.43
N GLY A 6 52.96 -1.32 -21.69
CA GLY A 6 53.45 -0.70 -22.93
C GLY A 6 52.74 0.60 -23.28
N ALA A 7 53.27 1.34 -24.25
CA ALA A 7 52.54 2.46 -24.84
C ALA A 7 51.36 1.90 -25.64
N GLY A 8 50.14 2.26 -25.26
CA GLY A 8 48.94 1.92 -26.01
C GLY A 8 48.82 2.78 -27.26
N GLU A 9 48.36 2.20 -28.35
CA GLU A 9 47.98 2.92 -29.56
C GLU A 9 46.46 2.92 -29.72
N ILE A 10 45.92 4.01 -30.26
CA ILE A 10 44.50 4.15 -30.58
C ILE A 10 44.36 4.62 -32.01
N PHE A 11 43.54 3.90 -32.79
CA PHE A 11 43.21 4.25 -34.17
C PHE A 11 41.79 4.81 -34.20
N ILE A 12 41.66 6.07 -34.59
CA ILE A 12 40.35 6.73 -34.75
C ILE A 12 39.94 6.60 -36.21
N ILE A 13 38.93 5.78 -36.49
CA ILE A 13 38.39 5.62 -37.84
C ILE A 13 37.22 6.58 -38.04
N PRO A 14 37.23 7.44 -39.08
CA PRO A 14 36.14 8.39 -39.34
C PRO A 14 34.84 7.68 -39.74
N ALA A 15 33.71 8.35 -39.51
CA ALA A 15 32.41 7.84 -39.92
C ALA A 15 32.33 7.74 -41.47
N ILE A 16 31.94 6.56 -41.96
CA ILE A 16 31.79 6.28 -43.38
C ILE A 16 30.43 6.80 -43.84
N ILE A 17 30.40 7.54 -44.95
CA ILE A 17 29.18 8.06 -45.57
C ILE A 17 28.81 7.16 -46.75
N GLY A 18 27.53 6.77 -46.88
CA GLY A 18 27.05 6.05 -48.06
C GLY A 18 27.10 4.51 -47.99
N CYS A 19 27.24 3.92 -46.80
CA CYS A 19 27.24 2.47 -46.57
C CYS A 19 25.86 1.78 -46.68
N GLY A 20 24.77 2.55 -46.84
CA GLY A 20 23.42 2.02 -47.01
C GLY A 20 22.84 1.37 -45.76
N CYS A 21 23.12 1.94 -44.59
CA CYS A 21 22.46 1.64 -43.32
C CYS A 21 21.39 2.71 -43.03
N ASP A 22 20.36 2.37 -42.24
CA ASP A 22 19.30 3.32 -41.89
C ASP A 22 19.76 4.44 -40.94
N PHE A 23 20.74 4.18 -40.08
CA PHE A 23 21.27 5.17 -39.13
C PHE A 23 22.73 5.51 -39.38
N ARG A 24 23.66 4.65 -38.96
CA ARG A 24 25.11 4.87 -39.09
C ARG A 24 25.83 3.56 -39.35
N CYS A 25 27.02 3.64 -39.92
CA CYS A 25 27.95 2.51 -40.04
C CYS A 25 29.30 2.84 -39.41
N VAL A 26 29.97 1.78 -38.98
CA VAL A 26 31.31 1.80 -38.40
C VAL A 26 32.18 0.77 -39.13
N ALA A 27 33.45 1.10 -39.33
CA ALA A 27 34.44 0.13 -39.79
C ALA A 27 34.86 -0.77 -38.63
N VAL A 28 34.98 -2.07 -38.88
CA VAL A 28 35.40 -3.05 -37.87
C VAL A 28 36.90 -3.36 -37.99
N ASP A 29 37.50 -3.03 -39.12
CA ASP A 29 38.89 -3.30 -39.44
C ASP A 29 39.69 -2.03 -39.77
N HIS A 30 41.01 -2.09 -39.58
CA HIS A 30 41.92 -0.99 -39.90
C HIS A 30 41.98 -0.67 -41.41
N HIS A 31 41.62 -1.62 -42.27
CA HIS A 31 41.65 -1.44 -43.73
C HIS A 31 40.32 -0.94 -44.31
N LEU A 32 39.32 -0.64 -43.46
CA LEU A 32 37.97 -0.21 -43.85
C LEU A 32 37.29 -1.17 -44.84
N SER A 33 37.67 -2.45 -44.82
CA SER A 33 37.14 -3.50 -45.69
C SER A 33 35.84 -4.11 -45.16
N GLU A 34 35.62 -4.08 -43.85
CA GLU A 34 34.41 -4.59 -43.19
C GLU A 34 33.67 -3.46 -42.46
N THR A 35 32.44 -3.18 -42.89
CA THR A 35 31.56 -2.18 -42.25
C THR A 35 30.35 -2.84 -41.61
N ARG A 36 29.96 -2.38 -40.41
CA ARG A 36 28.71 -2.80 -39.75
C ARG A 36 27.81 -1.61 -39.46
N CYS A 37 26.50 -1.85 -39.54
CA CYS A 37 25.49 -0.85 -39.18
C CYS A 37 25.25 -0.84 -37.67
N ILE A 38 25.00 0.36 -37.13
CA ILE A 38 24.61 0.57 -35.74
C ILE A 38 23.25 1.28 -35.70
N CYS A 39 22.50 1.08 -34.62
CA CYS A 39 21.18 1.67 -34.39
C CYS A 39 21.19 2.64 -33.21
N PRO A 40 20.25 3.60 -33.15
CA PRO A 40 20.07 4.48 -32.00
C PRO A 40 19.64 3.67 -30.75
N PRO A 41 19.77 4.23 -29.53
CA PRO A 41 19.33 3.56 -28.31
C PRO A 41 17.82 3.25 -28.36
N GLY A 42 17.44 2.05 -27.91
CA GLY A 42 16.06 1.54 -27.98
C GLY A 42 15.67 0.99 -29.36
N TRP A 43 16.64 0.76 -30.25
CA TRP A 43 16.44 0.15 -31.56
C TRP A 43 17.46 -0.96 -31.75
N GLN A 44 17.01 -2.08 -32.32
CA GLN A 44 17.85 -3.22 -32.64
C GLN A 44 18.09 -3.32 -34.14
N LEU A 45 19.24 -3.90 -34.50
CA LEU A 45 19.56 -4.15 -35.89
C LEU A 45 18.70 -5.30 -36.43
N GLY A 46 17.95 -5.02 -37.50
CA GLY A 46 17.09 -5.99 -38.15
C GLY A 46 17.86 -7.12 -38.84
N ASN A 47 17.15 -8.16 -39.25
CA ASN A 47 17.73 -9.37 -39.84
C ASN A 47 18.54 -9.13 -41.13
N ASN A 48 18.26 -8.04 -41.83
CA ASN A 48 18.99 -7.61 -43.03
C ASN A 48 20.33 -6.91 -42.73
N SER A 49 20.73 -6.85 -41.45
CA SER A 49 21.92 -6.18 -40.92
C SER A 49 22.08 -4.69 -41.29
N ARG A 50 21.00 -4.05 -41.77
CA ARG A 50 21.00 -2.67 -42.28
C ARG A 50 19.90 -1.79 -41.69
N SER A 51 18.72 -2.36 -41.46
CA SER A 51 17.57 -1.61 -40.95
C SER A 51 17.55 -1.59 -39.44
N CYS A 52 17.10 -0.48 -38.87
CA CYS A 52 16.85 -0.38 -37.43
C CYS A 52 15.38 -0.63 -37.15
N ILE A 53 15.10 -1.59 -36.29
CA ILE A 53 13.75 -1.95 -35.84
C ILE A 53 13.63 -1.47 -34.40
N PRO A 54 12.50 -0.86 -33.99
CA PRO A 54 12.31 -0.50 -32.60
C PRO A 54 12.47 -1.76 -31.75
N GLU A 55 13.30 -1.66 -30.71
CA GLU A 55 13.39 -2.71 -29.72
C GLU A 55 11.99 -2.84 -29.12
N GLU A 56 11.39 -4.02 -29.21
CA GLU A 56 10.21 -4.33 -28.42
C GLU A 56 10.68 -4.24 -26.97
N SER A 57 10.49 -3.06 -26.36
CA SER A 57 10.60 -2.93 -24.93
C SER A 57 9.66 -3.97 -24.34
N ASP A 58 10.09 -4.60 -23.26
CA ASP A 58 9.35 -5.66 -22.59
C ASP A 58 8.11 -5.02 -21.92
N THR A 59 7.16 -4.60 -22.74
CA THR A 59 5.95 -3.85 -22.36
C THR A 59 5.12 -4.68 -21.39
N HIS A 60 5.23 -6.00 -21.48
CA HIS A 60 4.69 -6.95 -20.50
C HIS A 60 5.31 -6.77 -19.11
N HIS A 61 6.61 -6.51 -19.01
CA HIS A 61 7.27 -6.27 -17.74
C HIS A 61 6.84 -4.94 -17.12
N GLU A 62 6.81 -3.86 -17.90
CA GLU A 62 6.39 -2.55 -17.42
C GLU A 62 4.92 -2.53 -16.99
N THR A 63 4.03 -3.14 -17.77
CA THR A 63 2.60 -3.24 -17.41
C THR A 63 2.38 -4.10 -16.17
N PHE A 64 3.12 -5.20 -16.01
CA PHE A 64 3.03 -6.04 -14.82
C PHE A 64 3.48 -5.30 -13.56
N ILE A 65 4.58 -4.55 -13.62
CA ILE A 65 5.04 -3.71 -12.51
C ILE A 65 3.97 -2.68 -12.13
N MET A 66 3.38 -2.00 -13.12
CA MET A 66 2.33 -1.01 -12.86
C MET A 66 1.11 -1.62 -12.17
N VAL A 67 0.66 -2.80 -12.61
CA VAL A 67 -0.45 -3.52 -11.97
C VAL A 67 -0.11 -3.89 -10.52
N LEU A 68 1.10 -4.39 -10.25
CA LEU A 68 1.53 -4.73 -8.89
C LEU A 68 1.48 -3.52 -7.96
N ILE A 69 1.97 -2.36 -8.40
CA ILE A 69 1.95 -1.13 -7.62
C ILE A 69 0.50 -0.75 -7.26
N VAL A 70 -0.40 -0.78 -8.24
CA VAL A 70 -1.83 -0.47 -8.02
C VAL A 70 -2.46 -1.41 -6.98
N VAL A 71 -2.19 -2.71 -7.09
CA VAL A 71 -2.70 -3.71 -6.13
C VAL A 71 -2.15 -3.44 -4.72
N CYS A 72 -0.86 -3.16 -4.58
CA CYS A 72 -0.25 -2.82 -3.30
C CYS A 72 -0.91 -1.58 -2.67
N VAL A 73 -1.11 -0.52 -3.44
CA VAL A 73 -1.76 0.71 -2.96
C VAL A 73 -3.18 0.44 -2.46
N ILE A 74 -3.98 -0.32 -3.23
CA ILE A 74 -5.35 -0.69 -2.83
C ILE A 74 -5.33 -1.49 -1.52
N MET A 75 -4.41 -2.45 -1.38
CA MET A 75 -4.26 -3.23 -0.16
C MET A 75 -3.88 -2.36 1.04
N PHE A 76 -2.96 -1.40 0.88
CA PHE A 76 -2.60 -0.46 1.94
C PHE A 76 -3.79 0.43 2.36
N LEU A 77 -4.58 0.91 1.40
CA LEU A 77 -5.78 1.70 1.69
C LEU A 77 -6.85 0.86 2.41
N ALA A 78 -7.05 -0.39 2.01
CA ALA A 78 -7.99 -1.29 2.67
C ALA A 78 -7.55 -1.61 4.12
N LEU A 79 -6.26 -1.91 4.33
CA LEU A 79 -5.71 -2.20 5.65
C LEU A 79 -5.77 -0.98 6.58
N SER A 80 -5.40 0.20 6.08
CA SER A 80 -5.49 1.44 6.86
C SER A 80 -6.94 1.79 7.22
N GLY A 81 -7.88 1.62 6.28
CA GLY A 81 -9.31 1.77 6.54
C GLY A 81 -9.82 0.79 7.61
N LEU A 82 -9.42 -0.49 7.54
CA LEU A 82 -9.77 -1.48 8.55
C LEU A 82 -9.21 -1.10 9.93
N CYS A 83 -7.94 -0.71 9.99
CA CYS A 83 -7.30 -0.26 11.24
C CYS A 83 -8.01 0.95 11.84
N MET A 84 -8.40 1.94 11.03
CA MET A 84 -9.20 3.10 11.46
C MET A 84 -10.55 2.69 12.05
N ILE A 85 -11.27 1.79 11.38
CA ILE A 85 -12.57 1.31 11.86
C ILE A 85 -12.42 0.58 13.20
N LEU A 86 -11.45 -0.33 13.29
CA LEU A 86 -11.18 -1.08 14.52
C LEU A 86 -10.75 -0.14 15.65
N TYR A 87 -9.90 0.85 15.36
CA TYR A 87 -9.45 1.84 16.33
C TYR A 87 -10.61 2.70 16.85
N ASN A 88 -11.48 3.19 15.96
CA ASN A 88 -12.66 3.96 16.36
C ASN A 88 -13.62 3.11 17.21
N ARG A 89 -13.86 1.85 16.84
CA ARG A 89 -14.68 0.93 17.66
C ARG A 89 -14.05 0.66 19.01
N TYR A 90 -12.74 0.47 19.07
CA TYR A 90 -12.01 0.29 20.32
C TYR A 90 -12.11 1.52 21.21
N GLN A 91 -11.87 2.72 20.66
CA GLN A 91 -11.99 3.97 21.40
C GLN A 91 -13.43 4.19 21.89
N SER A 92 -14.42 3.91 21.04
CA SER A 92 -15.84 4.01 21.41
C SER A 92 -16.19 3.10 22.59
N ARG A 93 -15.69 1.85 22.59
CA ARG A 93 -15.85 0.93 23.72
C ARG A 93 -15.17 1.45 24.97
N LYS A 94 -13.92 1.90 24.86
CA LYS A 94 -13.18 2.47 25.98
C LYS A 94 -13.90 3.67 26.59
N ALA A 95 -14.43 4.57 25.76
CA ALA A 95 -15.19 5.73 26.22
C ALA A 95 -16.51 5.33 26.91
N GLN A 96 -17.15 4.24 26.50
CA GLN A 96 -18.33 3.70 27.20
C GLN A 96 -17.97 3.12 28.55
N ASP A 97 -16.85 2.39 28.65
CA ASP A 97 -16.38 1.82 29.91
C ASP A 97 -15.97 2.93 30.91
N GLU A 98 -15.27 3.97 30.46
CA GLU A 98 -14.95 5.15 31.28
C GLU A 98 -16.22 5.88 31.76
N ARG A 99 -17.23 6.05 30.89
CA ARG A 99 -18.53 6.63 31.31
C ARG A 99 -19.23 5.78 32.38
N ARG A 100 -19.18 4.45 32.26
CA ARG A 100 -19.73 3.55 33.28
C ARG A 100 -18.99 3.73 34.59
N GLN A 101 -17.65 3.74 34.57
CA GLN A 101 -16.84 3.96 35.77
C GLN A 101 -17.13 5.31 36.43
N ASN A 102 -17.28 6.39 35.65
CA ASN A 102 -17.63 7.70 36.18
C ASN A 102 -19.05 7.73 36.79
N MET A 103 -20.04 7.07 36.15
CA MET A 103 -21.38 6.92 36.73
C MET A 103 -21.37 6.11 38.02
N PHE A 104 -20.55 5.06 38.12
CA PHE A 104 -20.40 4.29 39.36
C PHE A 104 -19.63 5.09 40.42
N HIS A 105 -18.67 5.93 40.03
CA HIS A 105 -17.92 6.79 40.95
C HIS A 105 -18.83 7.84 41.62
N ASP A 106 -19.62 8.60 40.84
CA ASP A 106 -20.60 9.56 41.37
C ASP A 106 -21.84 8.86 41.98
N GLY A 107 -22.16 7.64 41.51
CA GLY A 107 -23.28 6.83 42.01
C GLY A 107 -22.99 6.02 43.27
N THR A 108 -21.75 6.01 43.77
CA THR A 108 -21.41 5.35 45.05
C THR A 108 -22.13 6.00 46.24
N GLU A 109 -22.47 7.29 46.14
CA GLU A 109 -23.26 8.00 47.15
C GLU A 109 -24.73 7.54 47.17
N LEU A 110 -25.33 7.25 45.99
CA LEU A 110 -26.68 6.69 45.92
C LEU A 110 -26.73 5.23 46.36
N ALA A 111 -25.72 4.42 46.02
CA ALA A 111 -25.63 3.04 46.50
C ALA A 111 -25.42 2.99 48.03
N ALA A 112 -24.62 3.90 48.60
CA ALA A 112 -24.46 4.06 50.04
C ALA A 112 -25.72 4.59 50.73
N LEU A 113 -26.45 5.51 50.11
CA LEU A 113 -27.77 5.94 50.58
C LEU A 113 -28.80 4.82 50.48
N GLN A 114 -28.74 3.96 49.46
CA GLN A 114 -29.66 2.85 49.27
C GLN A 114 -29.39 1.71 50.27
N THR A 115 -28.13 1.44 50.63
CA THR A 115 -27.77 0.51 51.72
C THR A 115 -28.09 1.09 53.09
N LEU A 116 -27.86 2.39 53.33
CA LEU A 116 -28.26 3.06 54.56
C LEU A 116 -29.79 3.14 54.71
N THR A 117 -30.54 3.41 53.64
CA THR A 117 -32.02 3.42 53.68
C THR A 117 -32.62 2.03 53.72
N THR A 118 -31.97 0.98 53.20
CA THR A 118 -32.47 -0.40 53.43
C THR A 118 -32.19 -0.91 54.86
N GLU A 119 -31.11 -0.45 55.50
CA GLU A 119 -30.80 -0.76 56.91
C GLU A 119 -31.57 0.12 57.91
N THR A 120 -31.96 1.36 57.54
CA THR A 120 -32.65 2.31 58.43
C THR A 120 -34.10 2.64 58.07
N MET A 121 -34.59 2.30 56.87
CA MET A 121 -36.03 2.23 56.62
C MET A 121 -36.52 0.85 57.00
N MET A 122 -36.84 0.75 58.29
CA MET A 122 -37.99 -0.01 58.72
C MET A 122 -39.11 0.34 57.76
N THR A 123 -39.52 -0.63 56.94
CA THR A 123 -40.79 -0.53 56.24
C THR A 123 -41.84 -0.43 57.32
N GLU A 124 -42.29 0.79 57.61
CA GLU A 124 -43.58 1.00 58.21
C GLU A 124 -44.59 0.45 57.20
N PHE A 125 -44.79 -0.87 57.30
CA PHE A 125 -45.78 -1.62 56.57
C PHE A 125 -47.12 -1.05 57.01
N ASN A 126 -47.62 -0.03 56.30
CA ASN A 126 -48.98 0.44 56.47
C ASN A 126 -49.86 -0.61 55.78
N PRO A 127 -50.59 -1.45 56.54
CA PRO A 127 -51.40 -2.53 55.97
C PRO A 127 -52.56 -2.01 55.11
N ASN A 128 -52.81 -0.69 55.10
CA ASN A 128 -53.86 -0.07 54.30
C ASN A 128 -53.39 0.39 52.90
N TYR A 129 -52.14 0.09 52.50
CA TYR A 129 -51.61 0.47 51.19
C TYR A 129 -51.56 -0.74 50.24
N GLU A 130 -52.68 -1.03 49.57
CA GLU A 130 -52.72 -1.98 48.45
C GLU A 130 -52.27 -1.26 47.17
N PHE A 131 -51.13 -1.68 46.60
CA PHE A 131 -50.72 -1.25 45.26
C PHE A 131 -51.65 -1.89 44.23
N ALA A 132 -52.74 -1.20 43.91
CA ALA A 132 -53.63 -1.48 42.79
C ALA A 132 -52.89 -1.24 41.46
N GLY A 133 -52.05 -2.20 41.06
CA GLY A 133 -51.37 -2.24 39.77
C GLY A 133 -51.67 -3.55 39.05
N ASN A 134 -52.78 -3.56 38.31
CA ASN A 134 -53.30 -4.64 37.46
C ASN A 134 -52.25 -5.69 37.00
N MET A 135 -52.41 -6.92 37.48
CA MET A 135 -51.89 -8.11 36.79
C MET A 135 -52.78 -8.41 35.59
N TYR A 136 -52.34 -8.07 34.38
CA TYR A 136 -52.92 -8.68 33.18
C TYR A 136 -52.16 -9.99 32.92
N SER A 137 -52.82 -11.13 33.14
CA SER A 137 -52.31 -12.41 32.64
C SER A 137 -52.53 -12.47 31.12
N ILE A 138 -51.47 -12.76 30.39
CA ILE A 138 -51.53 -13.01 28.96
C ILE A 138 -52.07 -14.43 28.79
N LYS A 139 -53.19 -14.58 28.07
CA LYS A 139 -53.81 -15.87 27.74
C LYS A 139 -53.30 -16.39 26.42
#